data_AF-A0A9E6ERK4-F1
#
_entry.id   AF-A0A9E6ERK4-F1
#
_cell.length_a   1.000
_cell.length_b   1.000
_cell.length_c   1.000
_cell.angle_alpha   90.00
_cell.angle_beta   90.00
_cell.angle_gamma   90.00
#
_symmetry.space_group_name_H-M   'P 1'
#
loop_
_entity.id
_entity.type
_entity.pdbx_description
1 polymer ?
#
loop_
_entity_poly.entity_id
_entity_poly.type
_entity_poly.pdbx_seq_one_letter_code
_entity_poly.pdbx_strand_id
1 'polypeptide(L)'
;MENLSLPCPFLKDVDLSGKAYYQIGGKTRFFAIPESVRQIGDLLCWNRIHKLPLALMGMGSNTLFSSEPLDGIIISLEKMNRMFWISEHELFCEAGVENSAISEELLEKERGGGEWLYRLPGQIGSTVRMNARCFGGEIADVTSGIITASISGALRWYKPDEVFIVYKNTSLMDRSEIVIAVVLSFSANKKHNEIHELMQSFENERLQKHHFDYPSCGSTFKNNYEVGQSSGRIFEALGFKGVREGGAQVSSHHANFIYNTGGATSSDVLRLAAKMRAAAASEIPAKLDLEVQCIGLHPKNQLEACGVPFAPDRVNDEMGWAGMLWLPHYERVKSALYDHHPELLLQGPLTGYSHEYPSFPGGITVSVEQLLSLDDAVHAPQQPFLRWSTIASDPSVFRRQPGAVYGENGFTDELWQYSVSEIFLGHGNTEKEYVEFEMTADGGWVALKFSQKRQRAIGYETPSQEPWKTHTTRFYEQNRFGMTFSYSLLEPFVADRTLAMQCAASIGESRYGLFPWWKNPYGTPDFHQPERFYRVQLV
;
A
#
# COMPACT_ATOMS: atom_id res chain seq x y z
N MET A 1 -0.62 -18.23 27.14
CA MET A 1 -0.55 -17.40 25.93
C MET A 1 0.56 -17.98 25.06
N GLU A 2 0.24 -18.46 23.87
CA GLU A 2 1.23 -18.99 22.93
C GLU A 2 2.30 -17.93 22.63
N ASN A 3 3.55 -18.38 22.49
CA ASN A 3 4.69 -17.53 22.19
C ASN A 3 4.66 -17.19 20.68
N LEU A 4 3.69 -16.36 20.28
CA LEU A 4 3.51 -15.94 18.89
C LEU A 4 4.69 -15.08 18.42
N SER A 5 5.09 -15.28 17.16
CA SER A 5 6.12 -14.52 16.46
C SER A 5 5.58 -14.09 15.10
N LEU A 6 5.83 -12.83 14.71
CA LEU A 6 5.42 -12.32 13.41
C LEU A 6 6.40 -12.76 12.32
N PRO A 7 5.95 -12.93 11.05
CA PRO A 7 6.81 -13.32 9.93
C PRO A 7 7.53 -12.11 9.28
N CYS A 8 7.88 -11.10 10.08
CA CYS A 8 8.65 -9.92 9.69
C CYS A 8 9.38 -9.37 10.92
N PRO A 9 10.35 -8.44 10.80
CA PRO A 9 10.91 -7.75 11.96
C PRO A 9 9.81 -7.09 12.81
N PHE A 10 9.92 -7.19 14.12
CA PHE A 10 8.93 -6.62 15.03
C PHE A 10 9.49 -6.35 16.44
N LEU A 11 8.77 -5.52 17.18
CA LEU A 11 8.99 -5.27 18.60
C LEU A 11 7.76 -5.74 19.41
N LYS A 12 7.99 -6.18 20.65
CA LYS A 12 6.92 -6.58 21.59
C LYS A 12 6.65 -5.47 22.61
N ASP A 13 5.40 -5.38 23.07
CA ASP A 13 4.96 -4.53 24.18
C ASP A 13 5.39 -3.05 24.06
N VAL A 14 5.25 -2.50 22.85
CA VAL A 14 5.70 -1.14 22.51
C VAL A 14 4.72 -0.10 23.01
N ASP A 15 5.22 0.88 23.76
CA ASP A 15 4.48 2.09 24.12
C ASP A 15 4.32 3.02 22.90
N LEU A 16 3.08 3.19 22.44
CA LEU A 16 2.78 4.00 21.26
C LEU A 16 2.97 5.51 21.52
N SER A 17 2.93 5.97 22.77
CA SER A 17 3.25 7.37 23.08
C SER A 17 4.70 7.74 22.75
N GLY A 18 5.62 6.77 22.79
CA GLY A 18 7.02 6.95 22.37
C GLY A 18 7.25 6.84 20.87
N LYS A 19 6.21 6.50 20.08
CA LYS A 19 6.29 6.32 18.63
C LYS A 19 5.46 7.34 17.86
N ALA A 20 4.28 7.70 18.37
CA ALA A 20 3.34 8.57 17.70
C ALA A 20 3.72 10.04 17.82
N TYR A 21 3.46 10.81 16.76
CA TYR A 21 3.74 12.25 16.72
C TYR A 21 2.99 13.03 17.82
N TYR A 22 1.79 12.56 18.21
CA TYR A 22 0.99 13.19 19.28
C TYR A 22 1.54 12.94 20.69
N GLN A 23 2.47 11.99 20.84
CA GLN A 23 2.95 11.48 22.14
C GLN A 23 1.82 10.99 23.05
N ILE A 24 0.80 10.39 22.45
CA ILE A 24 -0.37 9.79 23.12
C ILE A 24 -0.56 8.40 22.54
N GLY A 25 -0.70 7.40 23.40
CA GLY A 25 -1.00 6.02 23.01
C GLY A 25 -0.66 5.03 24.10
N GLY A 26 -1.44 3.96 24.21
CA GLY A 26 -1.20 2.83 25.09
C GLY A 26 -0.15 1.87 24.50
N LYS A 27 0.02 0.71 25.13
CA LYS A 27 0.94 -0.32 24.65
C LYS A 27 0.31 -1.19 23.57
N THR A 28 1.02 -1.47 22.48
CA THR A 28 0.65 -2.53 21.53
C THR A 28 1.45 -3.80 21.79
N ARG A 29 0.81 -4.96 21.70
CA ARG A 29 1.49 -6.25 21.83
C ARG A 29 2.56 -6.43 20.76
N PHE A 30 2.25 -6.10 19.51
CA PHE A 30 3.20 -6.16 18.41
C PHE A 30 3.28 -4.84 17.66
N PHE A 31 4.51 -4.44 17.34
CA PHE A 31 4.83 -3.37 16.41
C PHE A 31 5.65 -3.96 15.26
N ALA A 32 4.98 -4.27 14.15
CA ALA A 32 5.55 -4.91 12.97
C ALA A 32 6.25 -3.88 12.08
N ILE A 33 7.44 -4.22 11.61
CA ILE A 33 8.31 -3.35 10.80
C ILE A 33 8.72 -4.12 9.53
N PRO A 34 7.77 -4.38 8.62
CA PRO A 34 8.08 -5.00 7.33
C PRO A 34 9.04 -4.13 6.52
N GLU A 35 9.94 -4.79 5.80
CA GLU A 35 10.99 -4.20 4.97
C GLU A 35 10.77 -4.47 3.47
N SER A 36 9.66 -5.16 3.14
CA SER A 36 9.31 -5.50 1.76
C SER A 36 7.82 -5.81 1.62
N VAL A 37 7.33 -5.70 0.39
CA VAL A 37 5.96 -6.11 0.03
C VAL A 37 5.73 -7.60 0.34
N ARG A 38 6.74 -8.47 0.18
CA ARG A 38 6.65 -9.88 0.58
C ARG A 38 6.30 -10.03 2.06
N GLN A 39 7.02 -9.34 2.95
CA GLN A 39 6.74 -9.43 4.39
C GLN A 39 5.35 -8.89 4.77
N ILE A 40 4.78 -7.96 3.99
CA ILE A 40 3.38 -7.55 4.15
C ILE A 40 2.44 -8.73 3.83
N GLY A 41 2.64 -9.40 2.69
CA GLY A 41 1.85 -10.57 2.32
C GLY A 41 1.93 -11.69 3.36
N ASP A 42 3.14 -11.97 3.85
CA ASP A 42 3.37 -12.97 4.91
C ASP A 42 2.64 -12.62 6.21
N LEU A 43 2.73 -11.35 6.64
CA LEU A 43 2.06 -10.87 7.84
C LEU A 43 0.53 -10.94 7.72
N LEU A 44 -0.02 -10.59 6.56
CA LEU A 44 -1.46 -10.66 6.29
C LEU A 44 -1.98 -12.10 6.28
N CYS A 45 -1.28 -13.02 5.60
CA CYS A 45 -1.62 -14.45 5.61
C CYS A 45 -1.55 -15.02 7.04
N TRP A 46 -0.49 -14.71 7.77
CA TRP A 46 -0.33 -15.12 9.17
C TRP A 46 -1.47 -14.59 10.04
N ASN A 47 -1.81 -13.30 9.92
CA ASN A 47 -2.85 -12.70 10.76
C ASN A 47 -4.27 -13.20 10.43
N ARG A 48 -4.51 -13.73 9.22
CA ARG A 48 -5.78 -14.37 8.88
C ARG A 48 -6.04 -15.62 9.72
N ILE A 49 -4.99 -16.35 10.09
CA ILE A 49 -5.04 -17.52 10.96
C ILE A 49 -5.18 -17.08 12.43
N HIS A 50 -4.30 -16.17 12.87
CA HIS A 50 -4.20 -15.79 14.29
C HIS A 50 -5.25 -14.79 14.76
N LYS A 51 -5.87 -14.08 13.81
CA LYS A 51 -7.01 -13.22 14.07
C LYS A 51 -6.74 -12.16 15.16
N LEU A 52 -5.57 -11.49 15.12
CA LEU A 52 -5.26 -10.35 15.98
C LEU A 52 -5.68 -9.00 15.37
N PRO A 53 -6.24 -8.05 16.14
CA PRO A 53 -6.52 -6.69 15.66
C PRO A 53 -5.33 -6.09 14.93
N LEU A 54 -5.58 -5.48 13.78
CA LEU A 54 -4.55 -4.93 12.91
C LEU A 54 -4.84 -3.46 12.64
N ALA A 55 -3.82 -2.62 12.82
CA ALA A 55 -3.86 -1.22 12.42
C ALA A 55 -2.54 -0.81 11.77
N LEU A 56 -2.60 0.29 11.01
CA LEU A 56 -1.47 0.86 10.28
C LEU A 56 -0.99 2.12 10.98
N MET A 57 0.31 2.35 10.96
CA MET A 57 0.94 3.59 11.38
C MET A 57 1.91 4.04 10.28
N GLY A 58 1.73 5.28 9.80
CA GLY A 58 2.80 6.00 9.09
C GLY A 58 3.80 6.56 10.12
N MET A 59 4.04 7.87 10.11
CA MET A 59 4.74 8.55 11.22
C MET A 59 3.82 8.90 12.41
N GLY A 60 2.53 8.56 12.33
CA GLY A 60 1.53 8.94 13.33
C GLY A 60 1.24 10.45 13.40
N SER A 61 1.59 11.22 12.35
CA SER A 61 1.37 12.68 12.29
C SER A 61 -0.09 13.10 12.14
N ASN A 62 -1.00 12.17 11.85
CA ASN A 62 -2.45 12.39 11.80
C ASN A 62 -3.22 11.32 12.59
N THR A 63 -2.62 10.76 13.64
CA THR A 63 -3.16 9.61 14.37
C THR A 63 -3.26 9.87 15.87
N LEU A 64 -4.46 9.69 16.42
CA LEU A 64 -4.70 9.63 17.86
C LEU A 64 -4.84 8.16 18.28
N PHE A 65 -3.77 7.58 18.80
CA PHE A 65 -3.84 6.26 19.40
C PHE A 65 -4.58 6.32 20.74
N SER A 66 -5.42 5.32 20.99
CA SER A 66 -6.03 5.11 22.30
C SER A 66 -4.96 4.99 23.37
N SER A 67 -5.27 5.51 24.56
CA SER A 67 -4.47 5.34 25.76
C SER A 67 -4.62 3.93 26.36
N GLU A 68 -5.62 3.16 25.91
CA GLU A 68 -5.83 1.76 26.27
C GLU A 68 -4.80 0.86 25.56
N PRO A 69 -4.41 -0.27 26.18
CA PRO A 69 -3.56 -1.25 25.53
C PRO A 69 -4.26 -1.91 24.33
N LEU A 70 -3.48 -2.20 23.29
CA LEU A 70 -3.86 -2.94 22.11
C LEU A 70 -3.22 -4.35 22.14
N ASP A 71 -4.01 -5.38 22.40
CA ASP A 71 -3.60 -6.77 22.18
C ASP A 71 -3.70 -7.13 20.69
N GLY A 72 -2.86 -6.48 19.88
CA GLY A 72 -2.89 -6.58 18.43
C GLY A 72 -1.57 -6.18 17.80
N ILE A 73 -1.63 -5.82 16.52
CA ILE A 73 -0.50 -5.51 15.66
C ILE A 73 -0.66 -4.10 15.10
N ILE A 74 0.37 -3.26 15.31
CA ILE A 74 0.58 -2.03 14.55
C ILE A 74 1.61 -2.30 13.47
N ILE A 75 1.26 -2.08 12.19
CA ILE A 75 2.19 -2.13 11.06
C ILE A 75 2.80 -0.74 10.88
N SER A 76 4.12 -0.62 10.94
CA SER A 76 4.89 0.57 10.52
C SER A 76 5.57 0.30 9.18
N LEU A 77 5.35 1.18 8.20
CA LEU A 77 6.01 1.08 6.89
C LEU A 77 7.36 1.81 6.84
N GLU A 78 7.93 2.21 7.98
CA GLU A 78 9.17 3.01 8.06
C GLU A 78 10.39 2.39 7.35
N LYS A 79 10.42 1.08 7.14
CA LYS A 79 11.48 0.37 6.41
C LYS A 79 11.14 0.04 4.96
N MET A 80 9.93 0.36 4.52
CA MET A 80 9.52 0.35 3.12
C MET A 80 9.60 1.77 2.58
N ASN A 81 10.83 2.29 2.46
CA ASN A 81 11.13 3.68 2.15
C ASN A 81 12.05 3.84 0.93
N ARG A 82 12.07 2.88 0.01
CA ARG A 82 12.85 3.00 -1.24
C ARG A 82 12.21 4.04 -2.16
N MET A 83 13.07 4.81 -2.82
CA MET A 83 12.69 5.86 -3.76
C MET A 83 13.63 5.80 -4.97
N PHE A 84 13.08 5.77 -6.19
CA PHE A 84 13.89 5.76 -7.41
C PHE A 84 13.08 6.20 -8.64
N TRP A 85 13.75 6.85 -9.59
CA TRP A 85 13.15 7.22 -10.87
C TRP A 85 12.93 5.97 -11.75
N ILE A 86 11.73 5.87 -12.33
CA ILE A 86 11.35 4.82 -13.30
C ILE A 86 11.20 5.37 -14.72
N SER A 87 11.20 6.70 -14.87
CA SER A 87 11.33 7.40 -16.14
C SER A 87 11.98 8.77 -15.90
N GLU A 88 12.05 9.62 -16.92
CA GLU A 88 12.57 11.00 -16.78
C GLU A 88 11.72 11.87 -15.84
N HIS A 89 10.43 11.55 -15.70
CA HIS A 89 9.45 12.36 -14.98
C HIS A 89 8.73 11.58 -13.87
N GLU A 90 8.88 10.26 -13.79
CA GLU A 90 8.18 9.45 -12.80
C GLU A 90 9.10 8.92 -11.72
N LEU A 91 8.74 9.24 -10.47
CA LEU A 91 9.41 8.84 -9.26
C LEU A 91 8.57 7.76 -8.55
N PHE A 92 9.13 6.57 -8.41
CA PHE A 92 8.55 5.51 -7.61
C PHE A 92 8.94 5.69 -6.14
N CYS A 93 7.95 5.70 -5.25
CA CYS A 93 8.14 5.80 -3.81
C CYS A 93 7.42 4.66 -3.11
N GLU A 94 8.12 3.88 -2.29
CA GLU A 94 7.45 3.04 -1.31
C GLU A 94 6.71 3.91 -0.28
N ALA A 95 5.63 3.37 0.30
CA ALA A 95 4.71 4.13 1.14
C ALA A 95 5.33 4.76 2.39
N GLY A 96 6.47 4.25 2.86
CA GLY A 96 7.24 4.76 3.99
C GLY A 96 8.24 5.86 3.68
N VAL A 97 8.38 6.29 2.41
CA VAL A 97 9.20 7.46 2.05
C VAL A 97 8.62 8.70 2.72
N GLU A 98 9.46 9.46 3.42
CA GLU A 98 9.08 10.72 4.04
C GLU A 98 8.80 11.81 3.00
N ASN A 99 7.80 12.67 3.26
CA ASN A 99 7.44 13.74 2.34
C ASN A 99 8.62 14.70 2.07
N SER A 100 9.43 15.03 3.10
CA SER A 100 10.59 15.90 2.93
C SER A 100 11.66 15.28 2.03
N ALA A 101 11.88 13.97 2.12
CA ALA A 101 12.86 13.27 1.28
C ALA A 101 12.49 13.35 -0.21
N ILE A 102 11.19 13.35 -0.53
CA ILE A 102 10.71 13.55 -1.90
C ILE A 102 11.05 14.97 -2.38
N SER A 103 10.79 16.00 -1.58
CA SER A 103 11.16 17.38 -1.95
C SER A 103 12.67 17.55 -2.14
N GLU A 104 13.48 16.92 -1.30
CA GLU A 104 14.95 16.96 -1.37
C GLU A 104 15.46 16.26 -2.65
N GLU A 105 14.93 15.09 -3.00
CA GLU A 105 15.25 14.42 -4.27
C GLU A 105 14.90 15.30 -5.48
N LEU A 106 13.74 15.96 -5.44
CA LEU A 106 13.32 16.86 -6.53
C LEU A 106 14.23 18.09 -6.64
N LEU A 107 14.69 18.65 -5.51
CA LEU A 107 15.67 19.72 -5.47
C LEU A 107 17.01 19.30 -6.09
N GLU A 108 17.50 18.09 -5.78
CA GLU A 108 18.73 17.53 -6.35
C GLU A 108 18.62 17.29 -7.87
N LYS A 109 17.43 16.95 -8.36
CA LYS A 109 17.15 16.71 -9.78
C LYS A 109 16.65 17.94 -10.54
N GLU A 110 16.57 19.11 -9.90
CA GLU A 110 16.05 20.35 -10.49
C GLU A 110 14.64 20.19 -11.10
N ARG A 111 13.78 19.45 -10.39
CA ARG A 111 12.38 19.21 -10.74
C ARG A 111 11.45 19.97 -9.79
N GLY A 112 10.55 20.79 -10.32
CA GLY A 112 9.54 21.52 -9.53
C GLY A 112 8.26 20.72 -9.31
N GLY A 113 7.40 21.19 -8.40
CA GLY A 113 6.05 20.66 -8.15
C GLY A 113 5.89 19.92 -6.82
N GLY A 114 6.99 19.58 -6.14
CA GLY A 114 6.98 18.88 -4.85
C GLY A 114 7.49 19.72 -3.67
N GLU A 115 7.72 21.03 -3.85
CA GLU A 115 8.30 21.90 -2.80
C GLU A 115 7.42 21.94 -1.54
N TRP A 116 6.10 21.86 -1.71
CA TRP A 116 5.11 21.92 -0.64
C TRP A 116 5.11 20.70 0.30
N LEU A 117 5.70 19.58 -0.14
CA LEU A 117 5.90 18.38 0.68
C LEU A 117 7.00 18.59 1.73
N TYR A 118 7.87 19.59 1.55
CA TYR A 118 8.96 19.86 2.48
C TYR A 118 8.41 20.26 3.85
N ARG A 119 8.89 19.56 4.88
CA ARG A 119 8.44 19.71 6.28
C ARG A 119 6.94 19.46 6.48
N LEU A 120 6.28 18.75 5.56
CA LEU A 120 4.95 18.15 5.79
C LEU A 120 5.13 16.84 6.58
N PRO A 121 4.78 16.77 7.88
CA PRO A 121 5.05 15.58 8.68
C PRO A 121 4.27 14.37 8.17
N GLY A 122 4.95 13.26 7.91
CA GLY A 122 4.33 12.02 7.45
C GLY A 122 5.08 11.37 6.31
N GLN A 123 4.52 10.24 5.87
CA GLN A 123 5.04 9.43 4.78
C GLN A 123 4.05 9.38 3.62
N ILE A 124 4.57 9.18 2.42
CA ILE A 124 3.82 9.32 1.16
C ILE A 124 2.56 8.45 1.09
N GLY A 125 2.58 7.26 1.70
CA GLY A 125 1.38 6.39 1.76
C GLY A 125 0.23 7.04 2.53
N SER A 126 0.53 7.69 3.65
CA SER A 126 -0.46 8.44 4.44
C SER A 126 -0.90 9.74 3.74
N THR A 127 0.03 10.40 3.06
CA THR A 127 -0.21 11.60 2.24
C THR A 127 -1.23 11.29 1.14
N VAL A 128 -1.04 10.20 0.39
CA VAL A 128 -1.99 9.73 -0.64
C VAL A 128 -3.32 9.33 -0.02
N ARG A 129 -3.32 8.51 1.04
CA ARG A 129 -4.57 8.06 1.67
C ARG A 129 -5.48 9.23 2.07
N MET A 130 -4.90 10.30 2.61
CA MET A 130 -5.65 11.46 3.10
C MET A 130 -5.92 12.51 2.01
N ASN A 131 -5.42 12.31 0.79
CA ASN A 131 -5.34 13.34 -0.25
C ASN A 131 -4.81 14.67 0.32
N ALA A 132 -3.64 14.57 0.95
CA ALA A 132 -3.01 15.65 1.68
C ALA A 132 -2.66 16.83 0.76
N ARG A 133 -2.69 18.03 1.36
CA ARG A 133 -2.54 19.30 0.68
C ARG A 133 -1.99 20.35 1.62
N CYS A 134 -1.12 21.21 1.12
CA CYS A 134 -0.74 22.46 1.78
C CYS A 134 -0.07 23.42 0.79
N PHE A 135 -0.09 24.71 1.11
CA PHE A 135 0.54 25.77 0.31
C PHE A 135 0.15 25.77 -1.19
N GLY A 136 -1.09 25.38 -1.48
CA GLY A 136 -1.61 25.31 -2.86
C GLY A 136 -1.27 24.04 -3.63
N GLY A 137 -0.42 23.16 -3.07
CA GLY A 137 -0.16 21.83 -3.64
C GLY A 137 -1.12 20.77 -3.07
N GLU A 138 -1.45 19.78 -3.90
CA GLU A 138 -2.27 18.62 -3.56
C GLU A 138 -1.62 17.35 -4.11
N ILE A 139 -1.62 16.26 -3.33
CA ILE A 139 -0.95 15.02 -3.74
C ILE A 139 -1.58 14.41 -5.00
N ALA A 140 -2.89 14.61 -5.20
CA ALA A 140 -3.60 14.15 -6.39
C ALA A 140 -3.02 14.74 -7.69
N ASP A 141 -2.52 15.98 -7.65
CA ASP A 141 -1.99 16.66 -8.84
C ASP A 141 -0.68 16.06 -9.36
N VAL A 142 0.05 15.38 -8.48
CA VAL A 142 1.38 14.82 -8.77
C VAL A 142 1.42 13.30 -8.72
N THR A 143 0.30 12.63 -8.43
CA THR A 143 0.24 11.15 -8.40
C THR A 143 -0.13 10.61 -9.78
N SER A 144 0.66 9.67 -10.32
CA SER A 144 0.33 8.95 -11.57
C SER A 144 -0.12 7.51 -11.34
N GLY A 145 0.08 6.96 -10.13
CA GLY A 145 -0.66 5.78 -9.69
C GLY A 145 -0.24 5.23 -8.33
N ILE A 146 -1.03 4.27 -7.85
CA ILE A 146 -1.05 3.86 -6.45
C ILE A 146 -1.11 2.34 -6.38
N ILE A 147 -0.22 1.72 -5.61
CA ILE A 147 -0.25 0.29 -5.33
C ILE A 147 -0.73 0.07 -3.90
N THR A 148 -1.74 -0.77 -3.76
CA THR A 148 -2.30 -1.14 -2.47
C THR A 148 -2.21 -2.64 -2.22
N ALA A 149 -2.22 -3.03 -0.94
CA ALA A 149 -2.50 -4.39 -0.49
C ALA A 149 -3.80 -4.38 0.30
N SER A 150 -4.79 -5.17 -0.11
CA SER A 150 -5.99 -5.38 0.71
C SER A 150 -5.69 -6.29 1.89
N ILE A 151 -6.59 -6.32 2.88
CA ILE A 151 -6.47 -7.21 4.05
C ILE A 151 -6.41 -8.71 3.67
N SER A 152 -6.91 -9.09 2.48
CA SER A 152 -6.80 -10.46 1.96
C SER A 152 -5.40 -10.81 1.45
N GLY A 153 -4.54 -9.79 1.26
CA GLY A 153 -3.27 -9.91 0.56
C GLY A 153 -3.35 -9.59 -0.92
N ALA A 154 -4.51 -9.26 -1.49
CA ALA A 154 -4.55 -8.88 -2.91
C ALA A 154 -3.78 -7.58 -3.17
N LEU A 155 -2.83 -7.60 -4.11
CA LEU A 155 -2.14 -6.39 -4.61
C LEU A 155 -2.90 -5.78 -5.78
N ARG A 156 -3.13 -4.47 -5.72
CA ARG A 156 -3.84 -3.76 -6.78
C ARG A 156 -3.23 -2.42 -7.09
N TRP A 157 -3.05 -2.18 -8.38
CA TRP A 157 -2.77 -0.87 -8.96
C TRP A 157 -4.06 -0.09 -9.20
N TYR A 158 -4.03 1.18 -8.83
CA TYR A 158 -5.07 2.16 -9.14
C TYR A 158 -4.48 3.33 -9.90
N LYS A 159 -5.26 3.81 -10.88
CA LYS A 159 -5.07 5.13 -11.44
C LYS A 159 -5.54 6.21 -10.44
N PRO A 160 -5.04 7.45 -10.57
CA PRO A 160 -5.41 8.54 -9.66
C PRO A 160 -6.92 8.80 -9.59
N ASP A 161 -7.61 8.75 -10.72
CA ASP A 161 -9.06 8.98 -10.85
C ASP A 161 -9.92 7.89 -10.18
N GLU A 162 -9.35 6.71 -9.91
CA GLU A 162 -10.02 5.64 -9.14
C GLU A 162 -9.90 5.86 -7.61
N VAL A 163 -9.00 6.74 -7.17
CA VAL A 163 -8.69 6.97 -5.75
C VAL A 163 -9.12 8.36 -5.28
N PHE A 164 -8.75 9.41 -5.99
CA PHE A 164 -9.01 10.79 -5.60
C PHE A 164 -10.41 11.22 -6.07
N ILE A 165 -11.37 11.25 -5.14
CA ILE A 165 -12.77 11.54 -5.45
C ILE A 165 -13.06 13.04 -5.29
N VAL A 166 -12.78 13.60 -4.11
CA VAL A 166 -13.04 15.01 -3.74
C VAL A 166 -12.06 15.49 -2.66
N TYR A 167 -12.24 16.73 -2.18
CA TYR A 167 -11.44 17.36 -1.12
C TYR A 167 -11.24 16.46 0.12
N LYS A 168 -9.98 16.15 0.45
CA LYS A 168 -9.56 15.33 1.61
C LYS A 168 -10.42 14.07 1.79
N ASN A 169 -10.78 13.45 0.66
CA ASN A 169 -11.54 12.22 0.63
C ASN A 169 -11.03 11.34 -0.51
N THR A 170 -10.64 10.12 -0.18
CA THR A 170 -10.22 9.11 -1.16
C THR A 170 -11.05 7.86 -0.99
N SER A 171 -11.19 7.09 -2.08
CA SER A 171 -11.84 5.77 -2.01
C SER A 171 -11.12 4.83 -1.02
N LEU A 172 -9.85 5.08 -0.74
CA LEU A 172 -9.04 4.31 0.20
C LEU A 172 -9.43 4.57 1.67
N MET A 173 -9.96 5.75 2.01
CA MET A 173 -10.41 6.03 3.38
C MET A 173 -11.52 5.09 3.84
N ASP A 174 -12.36 4.63 2.90
CA ASP A 174 -13.48 3.70 3.12
C ASP A 174 -13.11 2.23 2.88
N ARG A 175 -11.89 1.94 2.42
CA ARG A 175 -11.40 0.59 2.13
C ARG A 175 -10.36 0.14 3.17
N SER A 176 -10.42 -1.14 3.53
CA SER A 176 -9.40 -1.83 4.34
C SER A 176 -8.20 -2.25 3.48
N GLU A 177 -7.58 -1.25 2.86
CA GLU A 177 -6.41 -1.38 1.99
C GLU A 177 -5.24 -0.55 2.53
N ILE A 178 -4.04 -1.11 2.44
CA ILE A 178 -2.78 -0.48 2.81
C ILE A 178 -2.16 0.08 1.53
N VAL A 179 -1.82 1.37 1.49
CA VAL A 179 -0.97 1.91 0.41
C VAL A 179 0.44 1.37 0.62
N ILE A 180 0.99 0.68 -0.37
CA ILE A 180 2.33 0.06 -0.30
C ILE A 180 3.34 0.85 -1.13
N ALA A 181 2.92 1.44 -2.25
CA ALA A 181 3.76 2.34 -3.05
C ALA A 181 2.93 3.32 -3.87
N VAL A 182 3.59 4.37 -4.33
CA VAL A 182 3.03 5.47 -5.12
C VAL A 182 4.00 5.81 -6.24
N VAL A 183 3.48 6.09 -7.43
CA VAL A 183 4.23 6.70 -8.52
C VAL A 183 3.82 8.16 -8.63
N LEU A 184 4.80 9.05 -8.57
CA LEU A 184 4.62 10.50 -8.67
C LEU A 184 5.19 11.02 -9.99
N SER A 185 4.56 12.02 -10.59
CA SER A 185 4.97 12.61 -11.87
C SER A 185 5.36 14.08 -11.71
N PHE A 186 6.59 14.41 -12.12
CA PHE A 186 7.16 15.75 -12.10
C PHE A 186 7.84 16.07 -13.44
N SER A 187 7.14 16.81 -14.29
CA SER A 187 7.62 17.17 -15.64
C SER A 187 8.28 18.55 -15.72
N ALA A 188 8.06 19.41 -14.71
CA ALA A 188 8.56 20.78 -14.72
C ALA A 188 10.04 20.84 -14.30
N ASN A 189 10.90 21.32 -15.19
CA ASN A 189 12.24 21.74 -14.82
C ASN A 189 12.17 23.06 -14.07
N LYS A 190 12.90 23.15 -12.96
CA LYS A 190 12.96 24.38 -12.16
C LYS A 190 14.34 24.51 -11.55
N LYS A 191 14.88 25.72 -11.58
CA LYS A 191 16.24 25.98 -11.09
C LYS A 191 16.33 25.61 -9.62
N HIS A 192 17.45 25.00 -9.23
CA HIS A 192 17.72 24.60 -7.85
C HIS A 192 17.39 25.71 -6.83
N ASN A 193 17.85 26.95 -7.05
CA ASN A 193 17.62 28.06 -6.12
C ASN A 193 16.14 28.40 -5.94
N GLU A 194 15.33 28.32 -7.01
CA GLU A 194 13.89 28.64 -6.93
C GLU A 194 13.13 27.56 -6.13
N ILE A 195 13.51 26.29 -6.28
CA ILE A 195 12.97 25.17 -5.48
C ILE A 195 13.34 25.38 -4.01
N HIS A 196 14.63 25.64 -3.74
CA HIS A 196 15.16 25.83 -2.39
C HIS A 196 14.49 27.03 -1.68
N GLU A 197 14.33 28.17 -2.36
CA GLU A 197 13.65 29.34 -1.79
C GLU A 197 12.19 29.05 -1.41
N LEU A 198 11.47 28.28 -2.23
CA LEU A 198 10.10 27.88 -1.90
C LEU A 198 10.05 26.94 -0.70
N MET A 199 10.92 25.92 -0.66
CA MET A 199 11.02 24.99 0.48
C MET A 199 11.27 25.76 1.80
N GLN A 200 12.23 26.70 1.78
CA GLN A 200 12.52 27.56 2.93
C GLN A 200 11.34 28.47 3.30
N SER A 201 10.62 29.01 2.31
CA SER A 201 9.45 29.85 2.59
C SER A 201 8.34 29.08 3.32
N PHE A 202 8.08 27.83 2.91
CA PHE A 202 7.08 26.96 3.54
C PHE A 202 7.49 26.52 4.94
N GLU A 203 8.75 26.18 5.16
CA GLU A 203 9.27 25.89 6.50
C GLU A 203 9.08 27.10 7.43
N ASN A 204 9.49 28.29 6.99
CA ASN A 204 9.36 29.51 7.78
C ASN A 204 7.90 29.80 8.14
N GLU A 205 6.96 29.60 7.21
CA GLU A 205 5.53 29.77 7.50
C GLU A 205 5.03 28.78 8.57
N ARG A 206 5.48 27.51 8.54
CA ARG A 206 5.13 26.51 9.57
C ARG A 206 5.67 26.90 10.95
N LEU A 207 6.90 27.42 11.00
CA LEU A 207 7.52 27.90 12.24
C LEU A 207 6.77 29.11 12.81
N GLN A 208 6.44 30.09 11.97
CA GLN A 208 5.65 31.26 12.37
C GLN A 208 4.24 30.90 12.87
N LYS A 209 3.67 29.80 12.39
CA LYS A 209 2.38 29.27 12.84
C LYS A 209 2.47 28.37 14.07
N HIS A 210 3.67 28.18 14.64
CA HIS A 210 3.88 27.38 15.85
C HIS A 210 3.36 25.94 15.71
N HIS A 211 3.45 25.36 14.50
CA HIS A 211 2.96 24.01 14.24
C HIS A 211 3.74 22.92 15.00
N PHE A 212 4.95 23.24 15.49
CA PHE A 212 5.89 22.28 16.06
C PHE A 212 6.24 22.55 17.53
N ASP A 213 5.57 23.51 18.19
CA ASP A 213 5.87 23.89 19.58
C ASP A 213 5.56 22.78 20.58
N TYR A 214 4.53 21.97 20.29
CA TYR A 214 4.11 20.84 21.11
C TYR A 214 3.68 19.66 20.22
N PRO A 215 3.71 18.42 20.74
CA PRO A 215 3.17 17.26 20.05
C PRO A 215 1.71 17.48 19.64
N SER A 216 1.42 17.33 18.34
CA SER A 216 0.06 17.43 17.78
C SER A 216 -0.11 16.73 16.45
N CYS A 217 -1.34 16.40 16.07
CA CYS A 217 -1.65 15.81 14.78
C CYS A 217 -2.10 16.84 13.72
N GLY A 218 -1.61 18.07 13.81
CA GLY A 218 -1.99 19.13 12.88
C GLY A 218 -3.40 19.67 13.13
N SER A 219 -4.13 19.96 12.03
CA SER A 219 -5.52 20.41 12.10
C SER A 219 -6.43 19.31 12.63
N THR A 220 -7.21 19.63 13.65
CA THR A 220 -8.10 18.70 14.35
C THR A 220 -9.36 18.42 13.52
N PHE A 221 -9.93 19.46 12.90
CA PHE A 221 -11.12 19.38 12.06
C PHE A 221 -10.82 19.75 10.62
N LYS A 222 -11.50 19.08 9.68
CA LYS A 222 -11.53 19.48 8.27
C LYS A 222 -12.19 20.86 8.14
N ASN A 223 -11.80 21.63 7.12
CA ASN A 223 -12.56 22.82 6.75
C ASN A 223 -13.86 22.41 6.03
N ASN A 224 -14.97 23.07 6.35
CA ASN A 224 -16.19 22.98 5.58
C ASN A 224 -16.30 24.23 4.67
N TYR A 225 -16.04 24.06 3.37
CA TYR A 225 -16.02 25.17 2.42
C TYR A 225 -17.39 25.80 2.15
N GLU A 226 -18.48 25.09 2.45
CA GLU A 226 -19.85 25.66 2.35
C GLU A 226 -20.06 26.80 3.35
N VAL A 227 -19.31 26.81 4.46
CA VAL A 227 -19.35 27.85 5.49
C VAL A 227 -18.61 29.11 5.06
N GLY A 228 -17.72 29.02 4.06
CA GLY A 228 -16.87 30.14 3.62
C GLY A 228 -15.83 30.60 4.66
N GLN A 229 -15.68 29.89 5.78
CA GLN A 229 -14.71 30.17 6.84
C GLN A 229 -13.91 28.91 7.20
N SER A 230 -12.65 29.08 7.55
CA SER A 230 -11.83 27.96 8.04
C SER A 230 -12.23 27.56 9.46
N SER A 231 -12.09 26.27 9.80
CA SER A 231 -12.40 25.74 11.13
C SER A 231 -11.59 26.44 12.22
N GLY A 232 -10.35 26.84 11.92
CA GLY A 232 -9.54 27.65 12.84
C GLY A 232 -10.13 29.01 13.17
N ARG A 233 -10.71 29.72 12.18
CA ARG A 233 -11.37 31.01 12.43
C ARG A 233 -12.66 30.85 13.24
N ILE A 234 -13.41 29.79 12.95
CA ILE A 234 -14.63 29.45 13.70
C ILE A 234 -14.28 29.24 15.18
N PHE A 235 -13.33 28.37 15.49
CA PHE A 235 -12.96 28.10 16.89
C PHE A 235 -12.30 29.29 17.60
N GLU A 236 -11.61 30.16 16.86
CA GLU A 236 -11.10 31.41 17.41
C GLU A 236 -12.23 32.36 17.80
N ALA A 237 -13.23 32.55 16.95
CA ALA A 237 -14.40 33.37 17.25
C ALA A 237 -15.22 32.82 18.43
N LEU A 238 -15.24 31.50 18.59
CA LEU A 238 -15.85 30.80 19.72
C LEU A 238 -15.01 30.83 21.01
N GLY A 239 -13.83 31.46 20.99
CA GLY A 239 -12.99 31.63 22.17
C GLY A 239 -12.24 30.38 22.63
N PHE A 240 -11.99 29.42 21.74
CA PHE A 240 -11.31 28.16 22.13
C PHE A 240 -9.80 28.27 22.31
N LYS A 241 -9.14 29.35 21.86
CA LYS A 241 -7.68 29.52 22.03
C LYS A 241 -7.28 29.36 23.49
N GLY A 242 -6.37 28.42 23.77
CA GLY A 242 -5.87 28.15 25.12
C GLY A 242 -6.81 27.33 26.02
N VAL A 243 -8.00 26.95 25.58
CA VAL A 243 -8.92 26.07 26.35
C VAL A 243 -8.26 24.72 26.60
N ARG A 244 -8.41 24.21 27.84
CA ARG A 244 -7.78 22.97 28.32
C ARG A 244 -8.80 21.91 28.70
N GLU A 245 -8.38 20.67 28.55
CA GLU A 245 -9.04 19.47 29.03
C GLU A 245 -7.95 18.46 29.40
N GLY A 246 -7.78 18.14 30.69
CA GLY A 246 -6.65 17.31 31.14
C GLY A 246 -5.30 17.88 30.66
N GLY A 247 -4.48 17.05 30.00
CA GLY A 247 -3.22 17.49 29.40
C GLY A 247 -3.34 18.09 27.99
N ALA A 248 -4.53 18.05 27.38
CA ALA A 248 -4.79 18.58 26.04
C ALA A 248 -5.14 20.08 26.10
N GLN A 249 -4.61 20.87 25.16
CA GLN A 249 -4.87 22.30 25.07
C GLN A 249 -5.03 22.74 23.61
N VAL A 250 -6.03 23.58 23.32
CA VAL A 250 -6.12 24.26 22.02
C VAL A 250 -5.01 25.31 21.92
N SER A 251 -4.27 25.32 20.80
CA SER A 251 -3.21 26.30 20.53
C SER A 251 -3.68 27.74 20.72
N SER A 252 -2.84 28.56 21.35
CA SER A 252 -3.03 30.01 21.43
C SER A 252 -2.83 30.71 20.08
N HIS A 253 -2.12 30.08 19.14
CA HIS A 253 -1.81 30.63 17.83
C HIS A 253 -2.79 30.16 16.76
N HIS A 254 -3.18 28.87 16.77
CA HIS A 254 -4.06 28.29 15.78
C HIS A 254 -5.19 27.46 16.42
N ALA A 255 -6.41 28.00 16.51
CA ALA A 255 -7.52 27.38 17.25
C ALA A 255 -8.08 26.05 16.67
N ASN A 256 -7.48 25.52 15.59
CA ASN A 256 -7.79 24.18 15.05
C ASN A 256 -6.73 23.13 15.43
N PHE A 257 -5.72 23.50 16.23
CA PHE A 257 -4.69 22.58 16.70
C PHE A 257 -4.92 22.31 18.18
N ILE A 258 -5.01 21.03 18.53
CA ILE A 258 -4.98 20.58 19.92
C ILE A 258 -3.58 20.04 20.19
N TYR A 259 -2.87 20.65 21.14
CA TYR A 259 -1.56 20.24 21.61
C TYR A 259 -1.69 19.25 22.78
N ASN A 260 -0.76 18.30 22.84
CA ASN A 260 -0.40 17.63 24.07
C ASN A 260 0.60 18.52 24.81
N THR A 261 0.17 19.20 25.88
CA THR A 261 1.05 20.08 26.68
C THR A 261 1.77 19.35 27.81
N GLY A 262 1.73 18.02 27.79
CA GLY A 262 2.29 17.12 28.80
C GLY A 262 1.20 16.25 29.41
N GLY A 263 1.37 14.93 29.33
CA GLY A 263 0.48 13.95 29.98
C GLY A 263 -0.94 13.87 29.42
N ALA A 264 -1.21 14.42 28.23
CA ALA A 264 -2.54 14.31 27.61
C ALA A 264 -2.89 12.85 27.32
N THR A 265 -4.14 12.48 27.56
CA THR A 265 -4.69 11.19 27.12
C THR A 265 -5.48 11.34 25.81
N SER A 266 -5.74 10.23 25.15
CA SER A 266 -6.65 10.21 23.98
C SER A 266 -8.05 10.70 24.34
N SER A 267 -8.53 10.36 25.54
CA SER A 267 -9.80 10.83 26.08
C SER A 267 -9.81 12.34 26.33
N ASP A 268 -8.71 12.94 26.76
CA ASP A 268 -8.61 14.40 26.91
C ASP A 268 -8.81 15.11 25.56
N VAL A 269 -8.11 14.63 24.53
CA VAL A 269 -8.21 15.17 23.17
C VAL A 269 -9.64 14.99 22.63
N LEU A 270 -10.25 13.82 22.77
CA LEU A 270 -11.60 13.56 22.30
C LEU A 270 -12.66 14.40 23.05
N ARG A 271 -12.55 14.56 24.38
CA ARG A 271 -13.47 15.43 25.13
C ARG A 271 -13.34 16.90 24.71
N LEU A 272 -12.12 17.37 24.48
CA LEU A 272 -11.88 18.73 24.00
C LEU A 272 -12.44 18.93 22.58
N ALA A 273 -12.17 18.00 21.68
CA ALA A 273 -12.72 18.01 20.32
C ALA A 273 -14.25 17.96 20.33
N ALA A 274 -14.87 17.14 21.18
CA ALA A 274 -16.32 17.09 21.34
C ALA A 274 -16.91 18.44 21.79
N LYS A 275 -16.29 19.12 22.76
CA LYS A 275 -16.69 20.47 23.20
C LYS A 275 -16.60 21.48 22.06
N MET A 276 -15.49 21.47 21.31
CA MET A 276 -15.30 22.33 20.14
C MET A 276 -16.39 22.09 19.09
N ARG A 277 -16.61 20.82 18.73
CA ARG A 277 -17.61 20.42 17.72
C ARG A 277 -19.03 20.80 18.13
N ALA A 278 -19.40 20.61 19.39
CA ALA A 278 -20.71 20.99 19.92
C ALA A 278 -20.93 22.52 19.90
N ALA A 279 -19.91 23.31 20.30
CA ALA A 279 -19.99 24.76 20.25
C ALA A 279 -20.13 25.29 18.82
N ALA A 280 -19.38 24.73 17.86
CA ALA A 280 -19.53 25.10 16.46
C ALA A 280 -20.93 24.76 15.93
N ALA A 281 -21.49 23.59 16.26
CA ALA A 281 -22.82 23.19 15.81
C ALA A 281 -23.96 24.11 16.32
N SER A 282 -23.77 24.80 17.45
CA SER A 282 -24.75 25.76 17.98
C SER A 282 -24.75 27.10 17.25
N GLU A 283 -23.62 27.51 16.67
CA GLU A 283 -23.42 28.84 16.09
C GLU A 283 -23.43 28.84 14.56
N ILE A 284 -23.02 27.74 13.93
CA ILE A 284 -23.04 27.57 12.49
C ILE A 284 -23.82 26.30 12.10
N PRO A 285 -24.65 26.33 11.04
CA PRO A 285 -25.38 25.17 10.54
C PRO A 285 -24.46 24.24 9.75
N ALA A 286 -23.28 23.93 10.29
CA ALA A 286 -22.24 23.18 9.60
C ALA A 286 -21.70 22.05 10.47
N LYS A 287 -21.75 20.84 9.92
CA LYS A 287 -21.11 19.69 10.52
C LYS A 287 -19.61 19.77 10.25
N LEU A 288 -18.81 19.88 11.31
CA LEU A 288 -17.37 19.75 11.24
C LEU A 288 -16.98 18.30 11.52
N ASP A 289 -16.25 17.71 10.58
CA ASP A 289 -15.74 16.35 10.68
C ASP A 289 -14.30 16.37 11.23
N LEU A 290 -14.03 15.43 12.14
CA LEU A 290 -12.69 15.22 12.68
C LEU A 290 -11.74 14.78 11.54
N GLU A 291 -10.59 15.43 11.44
CA GLU A 291 -9.55 15.07 10.46
C GLU A 291 -8.57 14.05 11.02
N VAL A 292 -8.28 14.14 12.32
CA VAL A 292 -7.41 13.23 13.06
C VAL A 292 -8.01 11.82 13.08
N GLN A 293 -7.20 10.82 12.74
CA GLN A 293 -7.62 9.42 12.68
C GLN A 293 -7.45 8.76 14.05
N CYS A 294 -8.55 8.30 14.64
CA CYS A 294 -8.51 7.55 15.90
C CYS A 294 -8.16 6.09 15.63
N ILE A 295 -7.23 5.53 16.42
CA ILE A 295 -6.85 4.11 16.36
C ILE A 295 -6.91 3.51 17.77
N GLY A 296 -7.54 2.35 17.95
CA GLY A 296 -7.66 1.67 19.23
C GLY A 296 -9.07 1.68 19.81
N LEU A 297 -9.19 1.17 21.05
CA LEU A 297 -10.44 1.19 21.83
C LEU A 297 -10.60 2.53 22.55
N HIS A 298 -11.67 3.27 22.27
CA HIS A 298 -12.02 4.52 22.97
C HIS A 298 -13.44 4.43 23.53
N PRO A 299 -13.81 5.25 24.52
CA PRO A 299 -15.20 5.34 24.97
C PRO A 299 -16.15 5.70 23.82
N LYS A 300 -17.22 4.92 23.61
CA LYS A 300 -18.18 5.10 22.49
C LYS A 300 -18.77 6.49 22.47
N ASN A 301 -19.19 6.99 23.64
CA ASN A 301 -19.78 8.33 23.78
C ASN A 301 -18.84 9.44 23.29
N GLN A 302 -17.53 9.30 23.45
CA GLN A 302 -16.53 10.25 22.96
C GLN A 302 -16.38 10.17 21.44
N LEU A 303 -16.34 8.95 20.88
CA LEU A 303 -16.29 8.74 19.43
C LEU A 303 -17.54 9.31 18.74
N GLU A 304 -18.73 9.05 19.30
CA GLU A 304 -20.02 9.58 18.81
C GLU A 304 -20.05 11.12 18.86
N ALA A 305 -19.63 11.70 19.99
CA ALA A 305 -19.58 13.15 20.16
C ALA A 305 -18.61 13.83 19.19
N CYS A 306 -17.55 13.14 18.75
CA CYS A 306 -16.62 13.58 17.72
C CYS A 306 -17.04 13.21 16.28
N GLY A 307 -18.05 12.35 16.11
CA GLY A 307 -18.50 11.87 14.81
C GLY A 307 -17.56 10.87 14.16
N VAL A 308 -16.73 10.19 14.95
CA VAL A 308 -15.78 9.17 14.49
C VAL A 308 -16.53 7.85 14.31
N PRO A 309 -16.50 7.23 13.12
CA PRO A 309 -17.06 5.90 12.93
C PRO A 309 -16.31 4.85 13.76
N PHE A 310 -17.03 3.92 14.36
CA PHE A 310 -16.44 2.86 15.16
C PHE A 310 -17.21 1.54 15.09
N ALA A 311 -16.54 0.49 15.55
CA ALA A 311 -17.09 -0.82 15.82
C ALA A 311 -17.33 -0.97 17.33
N PRO A 312 -18.54 -1.38 17.78
CA PRO A 312 -18.74 -1.70 19.19
C PRO A 312 -17.77 -2.79 19.65
N ASP A 313 -17.12 -2.58 20.80
CA ASP A 313 -16.35 -3.63 21.43
C ASP A 313 -17.26 -4.74 21.95
N ARG A 314 -16.78 -5.98 21.91
CA ARG A 314 -17.55 -7.17 22.30
C ARG A 314 -17.41 -7.52 23.78
N VAL A 315 -16.41 -6.98 24.47
CA VAL A 315 -16.11 -7.27 25.87
C VAL A 315 -16.66 -6.17 26.77
N ASN A 316 -16.51 -4.91 26.36
CA ASN A 316 -16.97 -3.73 27.08
C ASN A 316 -17.93 -2.91 26.19
N ASP A 317 -19.21 -2.88 26.57
CA ASP A 317 -20.26 -2.18 25.83
C ASP A 317 -20.17 -0.66 25.89
N GLU A 318 -19.30 -0.09 26.72
CA GLU A 318 -18.99 1.34 26.75
C GLU A 318 -17.86 1.71 25.78
N MET A 319 -17.14 0.74 25.20
CA MET A 319 -15.95 0.96 24.36
C MET A 319 -16.19 0.66 22.88
N GLY A 320 -15.58 1.45 22.01
CA GLY A 320 -15.65 1.31 20.56
C GLY A 320 -14.26 1.29 19.95
N TRP A 321 -14.05 0.38 19.00
CA TRP A 321 -12.84 0.33 18.19
C TRP A 321 -12.94 1.31 17.01
N ALA A 322 -11.99 2.23 16.93
CA ALA A 322 -11.70 3.01 15.75
C ALA A 322 -10.38 2.51 15.14
N GLY A 323 -10.29 2.37 13.81
CA GLY A 323 -9.06 1.92 13.17
C GLY A 323 -9.25 1.45 11.72
N MET A 324 -8.14 1.42 10.97
CA MET A 324 -8.16 1.35 9.51
C MET A 324 -8.21 -0.05 8.89
N LEU A 325 -7.63 -1.07 9.52
CA LEU A 325 -7.37 -2.34 8.81
C LEU A 325 -8.29 -3.46 9.27
N TRP A 326 -8.30 -3.81 10.55
CA TRP A 326 -9.08 -4.97 10.97
C TRP A 326 -9.33 -5.06 12.47
N LEU A 327 -10.58 -5.39 12.83
CA LEU A 327 -10.96 -5.84 14.17
C LEU A 327 -11.54 -7.25 14.04
N PRO A 328 -11.06 -8.23 14.80
CA PRO A 328 -11.64 -9.56 14.82
C PRO A 328 -13.13 -9.43 15.16
N HIS A 329 -13.96 -10.03 14.31
CA HIS A 329 -15.40 -10.13 14.48
C HIS A 329 -16.23 -8.85 14.24
N TYR A 330 -15.69 -7.83 13.56
CA TYR A 330 -16.52 -6.78 12.98
C TYR A 330 -17.02 -7.18 11.59
N GLU A 331 -18.26 -7.66 11.51
CA GLU A 331 -18.97 -7.97 10.27
C GLU A 331 -19.45 -6.69 9.56
N ARG A 332 -18.53 -5.79 9.21
CA ARG A 332 -18.82 -4.74 8.22
C ARG A 332 -18.32 -5.05 6.82
N VAL A 333 -18.02 -6.32 6.55
CA VAL A 333 -17.87 -6.85 5.19
C VAL A 333 -18.62 -8.17 5.16
N LYS A 334 -19.74 -8.17 4.43
CA LYS A 334 -20.60 -9.32 4.16
C LYS A 334 -19.74 -10.55 3.85
N SER A 335 -20.03 -11.68 4.49
CA SER A 335 -19.51 -12.99 4.09
C SER A 335 -19.83 -13.34 2.62
N ALA A 336 -20.70 -12.57 1.96
CA ALA A 336 -20.99 -12.66 0.53
C ALA A 336 -19.92 -12.04 -0.40
N LEU A 337 -18.88 -11.35 0.10
CA LEU A 337 -17.84 -10.75 -0.75
C LEU A 337 -16.72 -11.71 -1.15
N TYR A 338 -16.68 -12.91 -0.59
CA TYR A 338 -15.62 -13.91 -0.81
C TYR A 338 -16.07 -15.10 -1.68
N ASP A 339 -17.32 -15.10 -2.17
CA ASP A 339 -17.87 -16.13 -3.08
C ASP A 339 -17.98 -15.62 -4.53
N HIS A 340 -17.17 -14.63 -4.90
CA HIS A 340 -17.19 -14.05 -6.25
C HIS A 340 -15.86 -14.30 -6.95
N HIS A 341 -15.82 -15.37 -7.74
CA HIS A 341 -14.75 -15.58 -8.70
C HIS A 341 -15.11 -14.99 -10.07
N PRO A 342 -14.15 -14.43 -10.81
CA PRO A 342 -12.71 -14.37 -10.50
C PRO A 342 -12.37 -13.35 -9.41
N GLU A 343 -11.44 -13.72 -8.52
CA GLU A 343 -10.87 -12.84 -7.49
C GLU A 343 -9.48 -12.38 -7.90
N LEU A 344 -9.18 -11.10 -7.74
CA LEU A 344 -7.86 -10.56 -8.04
C LEU A 344 -6.87 -10.89 -6.92
N LEU A 345 -5.74 -11.52 -7.25
CA LEU A 345 -4.66 -11.76 -6.29
C LEU A 345 -3.54 -10.72 -6.42
N LEU A 346 -3.24 -10.30 -7.65
CA LEU A 346 -2.13 -9.43 -7.95
C LEU A 346 -2.39 -8.70 -9.26
N GLN A 347 -2.29 -7.37 -9.28
CA GLN A 347 -2.34 -6.55 -10.49
C GLN A 347 -1.46 -5.31 -10.34
N GLY A 348 -0.65 -5.04 -11.35
CA GLY A 348 0.07 -3.77 -11.42
C GLY A 348 1.01 -3.63 -12.60
N PRO A 349 1.61 -2.45 -12.74
CA PRO A 349 2.54 -2.17 -13.82
C PRO A 349 3.87 -2.88 -13.60
N LEU A 350 4.50 -3.33 -14.68
CA LEU A 350 5.89 -3.78 -14.62
C LEU A 350 6.82 -2.59 -14.47
N THR A 351 7.61 -2.59 -13.41
CA THR A 351 8.60 -1.53 -13.13
C THR A 351 9.99 -1.96 -13.57
N GLY A 352 10.80 -1.02 -14.04
CA GLY A 352 12.16 -1.30 -14.54
C GLY A 352 13.04 -1.96 -13.49
N TYR A 353 13.55 -3.14 -13.86
CA TYR A 353 14.45 -3.95 -13.05
C TYR A 353 15.80 -4.11 -13.75
N SER A 354 16.43 -2.99 -14.05
CA SER A 354 17.82 -2.95 -14.48
C SER A 354 18.44 -1.65 -14.00
N HIS A 355 19.73 -1.70 -13.65
CA HIS A 355 20.48 -0.47 -13.37
C HIS A 355 20.94 0.22 -14.66
N GLU A 356 21.20 -0.56 -15.72
CA GLU A 356 21.60 -0.03 -17.03
C GLU A 356 20.43 0.65 -17.75
N TYR A 357 19.22 0.13 -17.55
CA TYR A 357 17.98 0.64 -18.15
C TYR A 357 16.92 0.80 -17.06
N PRO A 358 16.94 1.91 -16.29
CA PRO A 358 15.99 2.13 -15.21
C PRO A 358 14.55 2.26 -15.71
N SER A 359 14.36 2.60 -16.99
CA SER A 359 13.06 2.72 -17.64
C SER A 359 12.63 1.44 -18.36
N PHE A 360 11.49 0.91 -17.92
CA PHE A 360 10.72 -0.07 -18.66
C PHE A 360 9.59 0.64 -19.41
N PRO A 361 9.15 0.15 -20.59
CA PRO A 361 8.04 0.78 -21.30
C PRO A 361 6.80 0.85 -20.43
N GLY A 362 6.23 2.05 -20.33
CA GLY A 362 4.96 2.27 -19.65
C GLY A 362 3.81 1.56 -20.38
N GLY A 363 2.68 1.41 -19.67
CA GLY A 363 1.49 0.80 -20.26
C GLY A 363 1.52 -0.74 -20.34
N ILE A 364 2.49 -1.39 -19.70
CA ILE A 364 2.48 -2.85 -19.51
C ILE A 364 2.02 -3.17 -18.09
N THR A 365 0.89 -3.86 -17.99
CA THR A 365 0.29 -4.32 -16.73
C THR A 365 0.19 -5.83 -16.73
N VAL A 366 0.48 -6.43 -15.59
CA VAL A 366 0.29 -7.86 -15.34
C VAL A 366 -0.79 -8.05 -14.29
N SER A 367 -1.51 -9.17 -14.38
CA SER A 367 -2.50 -9.57 -13.40
C SER A 367 -2.55 -11.07 -13.19
N VAL A 368 -2.87 -11.48 -11.97
CA VAL A 368 -3.13 -12.86 -11.57
C VAL A 368 -4.47 -12.90 -10.82
N GLU A 369 -5.38 -13.74 -11.28
CA GLU A 369 -6.73 -13.90 -10.75
C GLU A 369 -7.01 -15.36 -10.39
N GLN A 370 -7.68 -15.59 -9.26
CA GLN A 370 -8.23 -16.87 -8.83
C GLN A 370 -9.63 -17.07 -9.41
N LEU A 371 -9.78 -18.05 -10.30
CA LEU A 371 -10.99 -18.31 -11.09
C LEU A 371 -12.02 -19.21 -10.37
N LEU A 372 -11.59 -19.99 -9.38
CA LEU A 372 -12.44 -20.88 -8.57
C LEU A 372 -11.97 -20.82 -7.13
N SER A 373 -12.87 -21.09 -6.18
CA SER A 373 -12.50 -21.21 -4.77
C SER A 373 -11.53 -22.39 -4.62
N LEU A 374 -10.64 -22.32 -3.63
CA LEU A 374 -9.71 -23.41 -3.40
C LEU A 374 -10.45 -24.72 -3.09
N ASP A 375 -11.56 -24.63 -2.37
CA ASP A 375 -12.37 -25.80 -2.02
C ASP A 375 -13.05 -26.40 -3.27
N ASP A 376 -13.61 -25.60 -4.17
CA ASP A 376 -14.16 -26.09 -5.45
C ASP A 376 -13.06 -26.66 -6.35
N ALA A 377 -11.88 -26.04 -6.36
CA ALA A 377 -10.76 -26.45 -7.18
C ALA A 377 -10.21 -27.82 -6.74
N VAL A 378 -10.20 -28.14 -5.44
CA VAL A 378 -9.87 -29.48 -4.93
C VAL A 378 -10.87 -30.53 -5.44
N HIS A 379 -12.16 -30.21 -5.53
CA HIS A 379 -13.18 -31.14 -6.03
C HIS A 379 -13.19 -31.26 -7.56
N ALA A 380 -12.76 -30.22 -8.28
CA ALA A 380 -12.69 -30.17 -9.74
C ALA A 380 -11.29 -29.78 -10.24
N PRO A 381 -10.24 -30.59 -9.97
CA PRO A 381 -8.84 -30.19 -10.09
C PRO A 381 -8.40 -29.88 -11.53
N GLN A 382 -9.17 -30.33 -12.53
CA GLN A 382 -8.89 -30.09 -13.94
C GLN A 382 -9.47 -28.75 -14.46
N GLN A 383 -10.36 -28.09 -13.73
CA GLN A 383 -10.91 -26.81 -14.16
C GLN A 383 -9.88 -25.68 -14.02
N PRO A 384 -9.97 -24.63 -14.86
CA PRO A 384 -9.15 -23.43 -14.70
C PRO A 384 -9.29 -22.83 -13.29
N PHE A 385 -8.18 -22.75 -12.57
CA PHE A 385 -8.10 -22.29 -11.19
C PHE A 385 -7.42 -20.93 -11.05
N LEU A 386 -6.34 -20.68 -11.79
CA LEU A 386 -5.66 -19.39 -11.85
C LEU A 386 -5.61 -18.86 -13.28
N ARG A 387 -5.66 -17.55 -13.45
CA ARG A 387 -5.42 -16.85 -14.71
C ARG A 387 -4.33 -15.81 -14.53
N TRP A 388 -3.29 -15.92 -15.34
CA TRP A 388 -2.30 -14.87 -15.52
C TRP A 388 -2.55 -14.15 -16.84
N SER A 389 -2.54 -12.81 -16.81
CA SER A 389 -2.71 -11.96 -18.00
C SER A 389 -1.65 -10.87 -18.01
N THR A 390 -1.11 -10.61 -19.20
CA THR A 390 -0.29 -9.44 -19.53
C THR A 390 -1.05 -8.57 -20.52
N ILE A 391 -1.16 -7.28 -20.21
CA ILE A 391 -1.82 -6.27 -21.04
C ILE A 391 -0.78 -5.23 -21.42
N ALA A 392 -0.68 -4.91 -22.71
CA ALA A 392 0.21 -3.87 -23.22
C ALA A 392 -0.60 -2.85 -24.02
N SER A 393 -0.56 -1.58 -23.60
CA SER A 393 -1.20 -0.47 -24.34
C SER A 393 -0.69 -0.35 -25.77
N ASP A 394 0.61 -0.59 -25.96
CA ASP A 394 1.27 -0.71 -27.25
C ASP A 394 1.78 -2.15 -27.43
N PRO A 395 1.12 -2.97 -28.25
CA PRO A 395 1.52 -4.36 -28.44
C PRO A 395 2.85 -4.51 -29.19
N SER A 396 3.35 -3.44 -29.85
CA SER A 396 4.63 -3.48 -30.56
C SER A 396 5.83 -3.62 -29.62
N VAL A 397 5.63 -3.34 -28.32
CA VAL A 397 6.67 -3.51 -27.30
C VAL A 397 7.11 -4.97 -27.14
N PHE A 398 6.19 -5.92 -27.29
CA PHE A 398 6.51 -7.34 -27.40
C PHE A 398 6.81 -7.67 -28.86
N ARG A 399 8.01 -7.29 -29.35
CA ARG A 399 8.41 -7.46 -30.75
C ARG A 399 8.33 -8.94 -31.15
N ARG A 400 7.62 -9.24 -32.24
CA ARG A 400 7.76 -10.53 -32.95
C ARG A 400 9.06 -10.52 -33.74
N GLN A 401 9.93 -11.51 -33.51
CA GLN A 401 11.06 -11.76 -34.42
C GLN A 401 10.51 -12.25 -35.78
N PRO A 402 11.04 -11.76 -36.92
CA PRO A 402 10.60 -12.21 -38.24
C PRO A 402 10.75 -13.73 -38.43
N GLY A 403 9.70 -14.40 -38.90
CA GLY A 403 9.74 -15.82 -39.28
C GLY A 403 9.38 -16.83 -38.18
N ALA A 404 9.18 -16.41 -36.93
CA ALA A 404 8.66 -17.28 -35.89
C ALA A 404 7.15 -17.53 -36.12
N VAL A 405 6.78 -18.80 -36.34
CA VAL A 405 5.39 -19.25 -36.40
C VAL A 405 5.21 -20.35 -35.37
N TYR A 406 4.59 -20.01 -34.25
CA TYR A 406 4.21 -20.98 -33.24
C TYR A 406 2.87 -21.60 -33.65
N GLY A 407 2.85 -22.93 -33.88
CA GLY A 407 1.60 -23.63 -34.12
C GLY A 407 0.68 -23.63 -32.89
N GLU A 408 -0.52 -24.21 -33.01
CA GLU A 408 -1.46 -24.35 -31.88
C GLU A 408 -0.84 -25.01 -30.63
N ASN A 409 0.29 -25.71 -30.74
CA ASN A 409 1.02 -26.35 -29.64
C ASN A 409 2.40 -25.73 -29.34
N GLY A 410 2.66 -24.49 -29.76
CA GLY A 410 3.98 -23.86 -29.83
C GLY A 410 4.75 -23.72 -28.50
N PHE A 411 5.29 -24.82 -28.02
CA PHE A 411 6.32 -24.87 -26.99
C PHE A 411 7.71 -24.72 -27.64
N THR A 412 8.60 -23.92 -27.06
CA THR A 412 9.99 -23.77 -27.53
C THR A 412 10.94 -23.60 -26.34
N ASP A 413 12.13 -24.19 -26.40
CA ASP A 413 13.18 -24.07 -25.37
C ASP A 413 14.10 -22.85 -25.58
N GLU A 414 13.86 -22.05 -26.62
CA GLU A 414 14.63 -20.86 -26.97
C GLU A 414 13.90 -19.53 -26.70
N LEU A 415 12.84 -19.53 -25.89
CA LEU A 415 12.01 -18.34 -25.60
C LEU A 415 12.78 -17.15 -25.03
N TRP A 416 13.89 -17.42 -24.33
CA TRP A 416 14.81 -16.42 -23.81
C TRP A 416 15.40 -15.47 -24.88
N GLN A 417 15.31 -15.82 -26.17
CA GLN A 417 15.73 -14.97 -27.29
C GLN A 417 14.66 -13.94 -27.74
N TYR A 418 13.46 -13.98 -27.16
CA TYR A 418 12.29 -13.20 -27.57
C TYR A 418 11.81 -12.26 -26.47
N SER A 419 10.95 -11.30 -26.84
CA SER A 419 10.21 -10.52 -25.85
C SER A 419 9.10 -11.37 -25.24
N VAL A 420 9.21 -11.65 -23.94
CA VAL A 420 8.32 -12.54 -23.20
C VAL A 420 7.76 -11.85 -21.97
N SER A 421 6.55 -12.24 -21.58
CA SER A 421 6.09 -12.05 -20.21
C SER A 421 6.25 -13.37 -19.47
N GLU A 422 6.44 -13.30 -18.16
CA GLU A 422 6.74 -14.45 -17.32
C GLU A 422 5.90 -14.41 -16.04
N ILE A 423 5.47 -15.57 -15.57
CA ILE A 423 4.92 -15.76 -14.23
C ILE A 423 5.71 -16.84 -13.48
N PHE A 424 6.06 -16.51 -12.25
CA PHE A 424 6.70 -17.40 -11.30
C PHE A 424 5.70 -17.77 -10.23
N LEU A 425 5.54 -19.07 -9.98
CA LEU A 425 4.66 -19.62 -8.95
C LEU A 425 5.51 -20.46 -7.99
N GLY A 426 5.77 -19.91 -6.81
CA GLY A 426 6.53 -20.54 -5.74
C GLY A 426 5.64 -21.28 -4.76
N HIS A 427 6.24 -22.24 -4.07
CA HIS A 427 5.57 -23.01 -3.02
C HIS A 427 5.12 -22.10 -1.85
N GLY A 428 3.90 -22.29 -1.34
CA GLY A 428 3.34 -21.48 -0.25
C GLY A 428 4.25 -21.42 0.98
N ASN A 429 4.83 -22.56 1.38
CA ASN A 429 5.64 -22.69 2.61
C ASN A 429 7.17 -22.78 2.41
N THR A 430 7.69 -22.83 1.18
CA THR A 430 9.14 -22.97 0.95
C THR A 430 9.65 -21.88 0.02
N GLU A 431 10.91 -21.51 0.18
CA GLU A 431 11.56 -20.44 -0.57
C GLU A 431 12.58 -21.01 -1.57
N LYS A 432 12.26 -22.17 -2.16
CA LYS A 432 13.20 -22.91 -3.01
C LYS A 432 12.53 -23.42 -4.28
N GLU A 433 11.38 -24.04 -4.14
CA GLU A 433 10.68 -24.68 -5.26
C GLU A 433 9.73 -23.70 -5.92
N TYR A 434 9.80 -23.63 -7.24
CA TYR A 434 8.88 -22.83 -8.03
C TYR A 434 8.77 -23.38 -9.46
N VAL A 435 7.70 -22.98 -10.13
CA VAL A 435 7.52 -23.16 -11.56
C VAL A 435 7.47 -21.79 -12.22
N GLU A 436 8.07 -21.70 -13.40
CA GLU A 436 8.11 -20.54 -14.26
C GLU A 436 7.37 -20.86 -15.56
N PHE A 437 6.55 -19.93 -16.01
CA PHE A 437 5.95 -19.96 -17.34
C PHE A 437 6.31 -18.68 -18.07
N GLU A 438 6.90 -18.82 -19.25
CA GLU A 438 7.17 -17.70 -20.16
C GLU A 438 6.22 -17.78 -21.35
N MET A 439 5.76 -16.64 -21.83
CA MET A 439 4.86 -16.56 -22.98
C MET A 439 5.14 -15.31 -23.83
N THR A 440 5.17 -15.48 -25.15
CA THR A 440 5.16 -14.38 -26.12
C THR A 440 3.75 -13.92 -26.43
N ALA A 441 3.62 -12.69 -26.92
CA ALA A 441 2.33 -12.12 -27.35
C ALA A 441 1.67 -12.84 -28.55
N ASP A 442 2.37 -13.77 -29.20
CA ASP A 442 1.88 -14.57 -30.32
C ASP A 442 1.65 -16.04 -29.99
N GLY A 443 1.78 -16.40 -28.72
CA GLY A 443 1.37 -17.71 -28.21
C GLY A 443 2.49 -18.71 -28.01
N GLY A 444 3.74 -18.42 -28.38
CA GLY A 444 4.89 -19.23 -27.99
C GLY A 444 5.04 -19.27 -26.47
N TRP A 445 5.35 -20.43 -25.88
CA TRP A 445 5.50 -20.55 -24.42
C TRP A 445 6.47 -21.67 -23.98
N VAL A 446 6.99 -21.57 -22.75
CA VAL A 446 7.79 -22.60 -22.10
C VAL A 446 7.41 -22.69 -20.63
N ALA A 447 7.57 -23.88 -20.06
CA ALA A 447 7.45 -24.09 -18.63
C ALA A 447 8.74 -24.71 -18.08
N LEU A 448 9.25 -24.13 -17.00
CA LEU A 448 10.47 -24.56 -16.33
C LEU A 448 10.14 -24.84 -14.86
N LYS A 449 10.43 -26.05 -14.38
CA LYS A 449 10.28 -26.42 -12.97
C LYS A 449 11.65 -26.41 -12.29
N PHE A 450 11.70 -25.79 -11.12
CA PHE A 450 12.89 -25.70 -10.28
C PHE A 450 12.61 -26.33 -8.92
N SER A 451 13.46 -27.28 -8.51
CA SER A 451 13.40 -27.91 -7.18
C SER A 451 14.24 -27.17 -6.13
N GLN A 452 15.05 -26.19 -6.56
CA GLN A 452 15.86 -25.33 -5.70
C GLN A 452 16.02 -23.95 -6.35
N LYS A 453 16.55 -22.99 -5.59
CA LYS A 453 16.94 -21.68 -6.13
C LYS A 453 17.83 -21.87 -7.36
N ARG A 454 17.52 -21.14 -8.43
CA ARG A 454 18.22 -21.27 -9.71
C ARG A 454 19.72 -21.03 -9.52
N GLN A 455 20.51 -21.98 -9.99
CA GLN A 455 21.95 -21.82 -10.23
C GLN A 455 22.15 -22.00 -11.73
N ARG A 456 22.97 -21.16 -12.39
CA ARG A 456 23.26 -21.24 -13.85
C ARG A 456 24.13 -22.47 -14.21
N ALA A 457 23.87 -23.61 -13.60
CA ALA A 457 24.56 -24.89 -13.77
C ALA A 457 23.56 -25.96 -14.24
N ILE A 458 24.07 -26.93 -15.00
CA ILE A 458 23.29 -28.05 -15.53
C ILE A 458 22.70 -28.88 -14.36
N GLY A 459 21.39 -29.16 -14.40
CA GLY A 459 20.72 -30.08 -13.46
C GLY A 459 19.64 -29.46 -12.56
N TYR A 460 19.46 -28.13 -12.55
CA TYR A 460 18.42 -27.44 -11.76
C TYR A 460 17.19 -27.05 -12.57
N GLU A 461 17.31 -27.09 -13.90
CA GLU A 461 16.27 -26.76 -14.87
C GLU A 461 15.82 -28.03 -15.55
N THR A 462 14.51 -28.29 -15.59
CA THR A 462 13.94 -29.35 -16.42
C THR A 462 12.86 -28.75 -17.30
N PRO A 463 13.18 -28.39 -18.56
CA PRO A 463 12.18 -28.10 -19.58
C PRO A 463 11.31 -29.34 -19.75
N SER A 464 9.99 -29.18 -19.70
CA SER A 464 9.07 -30.28 -19.90
C SER A 464 7.82 -29.78 -20.62
N GLN A 465 7.27 -30.60 -21.51
CA GLN A 465 5.96 -30.38 -22.14
C GLN A 465 4.84 -31.19 -21.47
N GLU A 466 5.18 -32.34 -20.90
CA GLU A 466 4.25 -33.45 -20.59
C GLU A 466 4.10 -33.62 -19.07
N PRO A 467 3.71 -32.55 -18.36
CA PRO A 467 2.29 -32.47 -18.03
C PRO A 467 1.60 -31.12 -18.31
N TRP A 468 2.32 -30.10 -18.78
CA TRP A 468 1.80 -28.72 -18.78
C TRP A 468 0.76 -28.44 -19.88
N LYS A 469 0.83 -29.15 -21.02
CA LYS A 469 -0.10 -28.95 -22.15
C LYS A 469 -1.56 -29.23 -21.79
N THR A 470 -1.83 -30.25 -20.98
CA THR A 470 -3.20 -30.66 -20.62
C THR A 470 -3.78 -29.87 -19.46
N HIS A 471 -2.95 -29.11 -18.75
CA HIS A 471 -3.30 -28.41 -17.52
C HIS A 471 -3.26 -26.89 -17.63
N THR A 472 -3.00 -26.38 -18.84
CA THR A 472 -2.98 -24.95 -19.14
C THR A 472 -3.82 -24.61 -20.36
N THR A 473 -4.38 -23.41 -20.41
CA THR A 473 -5.05 -22.89 -21.61
C THR A 473 -4.59 -21.46 -21.86
N ARG A 474 -4.00 -21.22 -23.03
CA ARG A 474 -3.46 -19.92 -23.45
C ARG A 474 -4.53 -19.07 -24.12
N PHE A 475 -4.36 -17.76 -24.05
CA PHE A 475 -5.10 -16.79 -24.84
C PHE A 475 -4.14 -15.69 -25.31
N TYR A 476 -4.33 -15.19 -26.52
CA TYR A 476 -3.53 -14.12 -27.09
C TYR A 476 -4.39 -13.31 -28.07
N GLU A 477 -4.71 -12.11 -27.65
CA GLU A 477 -5.49 -11.11 -28.34
C GLU A 477 -4.59 -9.90 -28.64
N GLN A 478 -5.11 -8.91 -29.36
CA GLN A 478 -4.29 -7.81 -29.89
C GLN A 478 -3.44 -7.08 -28.83
N ASN A 479 -3.94 -6.91 -27.61
CA ASN A 479 -3.29 -6.15 -26.53
C ASN A 479 -3.23 -6.93 -25.20
N ARG A 480 -3.64 -8.20 -25.21
CA ARG A 480 -3.75 -9.03 -24.01
C ARG A 480 -3.38 -10.46 -24.33
N PHE A 481 -2.48 -11.05 -23.55
CA PHE A 481 -2.13 -12.46 -23.67
C PHE A 481 -1.86 -13.06 -22.30
N GLY A 482 -1.86 -14.38 -22.21
CA GLY A 482 -1.58 -15.07 -20.97
C GLY A 482 -2.11 -16.50 -20.95
N MET A 483 -2.24 -17.04 -19.74
CA MET A 483 -2.49 -18.45 -19.52
C MET A 483 -3.40 -18.67 -18.32
N THR A 484 -4.25 -19.68 -18.42
CA THR A 484 -4.98 -20.24 -17.29
C THR A 484 -4.34 -21.57 -16.87
N PHE A 485 -4.41 -21.87 -15.58
CA PHE A 485 -3.78 -23.03 -14.95
C PHE A 485 -4.83 -23.81 -14.17
N SER A 486 -4.87 -25.13 -14.33
CA SER A 486 -5.71 -26.01 -13.50
C SER A 486 -5.16 -26.16 -12.08
N TYR A 487 -6.01 -26.54 -11.12
CA TYR A 487 -5.55 -26.77 -9.75
C TYR A 487 -4.62 -27.99 -9.65
N SER A 488 -4.85 -29.07 -10.39
CA SER A 488 -3.94 -30.23 -10.38
C SER A 488 -2.50 -29.87 -10.75
N LEU A 489 -2.31 -28.81 -11.54
CA LEU A 489 -0.99 -28.30 -11.88
C LEU A 489 -0.31 -27.60 -10.71
N LEU A 490 -1.11 -26.86 -9.94
CA LEU A 490 -0.65 -25.92 -8.93
C LEU A 490 -0.71 -26.50 -7.52
N GLU A 491 -1.45 -27.59 -7.31
CA GLU A 491 -1.57 -28.32 -6.05
C GLU A 491 -0.21 -28.53 -5.35
N PRO A 492 0.87 -28.95 -6.04
CA PRO A 492 2.18 -29.13 -5.38
C PRO A 492 2.81 -27.85 -4.83
N PHE A 493 2.34 -26.67 -5.25
CA PHE A 493 2.83 -25.37 -4.82
C PHE A 493 1.89 -24.68 -3.83
N VAL A 494 0.67 -25.18 -3.66
CA VAL A 494 -0.29 -24.62 -2.70
C VAL A 494 -0.04 -25.23 -1.32
N ALA A 495 0.22 -24.39 -0.32
CA ALA A 495 0.42 -24.82 1.06
C ALA A 495 -0.23 -23.84 2.03
N ASP A 496 -0.95 -24.36 3.04
CA ASP A 496 -1.74 -23.57 3.99
C ASP A 496 -2.70 -22.58 3.31
N ARG A 497 -3.27 -23.01 2.19
CA ARG A 497 -4.12 -22.19 1.29
C ARG A 497 -3.40 -20.93 0.79
N THR A 498 -2.07 -20.92 0.73
CA THR A 498 -1.27 -19.81 0.20
C THR A 498 -0.51 -20.23 -1.07
N LEU A 499 -0.16 -19.23 -1.87
CA LEU A 499 0.68 -19.37 -3.05
C LEU A 499 1.63 -18.17 -3.12
N ALA A 500 2.89 -18.40 -3.47
CA ALA A 500 3.85 -17.32 -3.72
C ALA A 500 3.91 -17.03 -5.21
N MET A 501 3.94 -15.76 -5.60
CA MET A 501 3.96 -15.40 -7.02
C MET A 501 4.73 -14.13 -7.34
N GLN A 502 5.19 -14.05 -8.58
CA GLN A 502 5.80 -12.89 -9.17
C GLN A 502 5.55 -12.90 -10.68
N CYS A 503 5.50 -11.72 -11.29
CA CYS A 503 5.44 -11.55 -12.73
C CYS A 503 6.64 -10.74 -13.21
N ALA A 504 7.20 -11.12 -14.35
CA ALA A 504 8.24 -10.36 -15.02
C ALA A 504 7.93 -10.21 -16.51
N ALA A 505 8.72 -9.39 -17.18
CA ALA A 505 8.82 -9.43 -18.63
C ALA A 505 10.22 -9.03 -19.08
N SER A 506 10.69 -9.66 -20.14
CA SER A 506 11.84 -9.25 -20.93
C SER A 506 11.35 -8.71 -22.26
N ILE A 507 11.84 -7.56 -22.69
CA ILE A 507 11.52 -6.99 -24.02
C ILE A 507 12.74 -6.98 -24.94
N GLY A 508 13.79 -7.72 -24.58
CA GLY A 508 15.08 -7.71 -25.26
C GLY A 508 16.00 -6.57 -24.79
N GLU A 509 17.21 -6.51 -25.35
CA GLU A 509 18.20 -5.46 -25.04
C GLU A 509 18.51 -5.32 -23.53
N SER A 510 18.44 -6.42 -22.77
CA SER A 510 18.62 -6.44 -21.31
C SER A 510 17.63 -5.55 -20.53
N ARG A 511 16.45 -5.30 -21.09
CA ARG A 511 15.37 -4.53 -20.46
C ARG A 511 14.35 -5.46 -19.85
N TYR A 512 14.22 -5.36 -18.54
CA TYR A 512 13.35 -6.21 -17.77
C TYR A 512 12.40 -5.41 -16.89
N GLY A 513 11.18 -5.90 -16.77
CA GLY A 513 10.13 -5.36 -15.93
C GLY A 513 9.76 -6.35 -14.85
N LEU A 514 9.44 -5.87 -13.65
CA LEU A 514 9.10 -6.72 -12.50
C LEU A 514 7.90 -6.20 -11.72
N PHE A 515 7.02 -7.11 -11.33
CA PHE A 515 5.95 -6.85 -10.38
C PHE A 515 5.61 -8.10 -9.52
N PRO A 516 5.56 -8.00 -8.18
CA PRO A 516 5.82 -6.81 -7.38
C PRO A 516 7.30 -6.47 -7.40
N TRP A 517 7.64 -5.22 -7.07
CA TRP A 517 9.01 -4.74 -7.08
C TRP A 517 9.75 -5.22 -5.83
N TRP A 518 11.05 -5.39 -5.97
CA TRP A 518 11.97 -5.48 -4.83
C TRP A 518 13.39 -5.00 -5.18
N LYS A 519 13.53 -4.32 -6.34
CA LYS A 519 14.72 -3.77 -7.02
C LYS A 519 16.04 -3.94 -6.25
N ASN A 520 17.00 -4.60 -6.88
CA ASN A 520 18.41 -4.55 -6.46
C ASN A 520 19.13 -3.50 -7.32
N PRO A 521 19.31 -2.26 -6.84
CA PRO A 521 19.88 -1.19 -7.65
C PRO A 521 21.34 -1.44 -8.06
N TYR A 522 22.07 -2.39 -7.47
CA TYR A 522 23.51 -2.53 -7.74
C TYR A 522 23.92 -3.89 -8.33
N GLY A 523 22.96 -4.77 -8.62
CA GLY A 523 23.21 -6.13 -9.09
C GLY A 523 22.76 -6.39 -10.52
N THR A 524 23.32 -7.43 -11.13
CA THR A 524 22.74 -8.02 -12.35
C THR A 524 21.29 -8.43 -12.09
N PRO A 525 20.37 -8.16 -13.03
CA PRO A 525 19.00 -8.65 -12.93
C PRO A 525 18.97 -10.16 -12.64
N ASP A 526 18.35 -10.50 -11.53
CA ASP A 526 18.04 -11.87 -11.12
C ASP A 526 16.64 -11.87 -10.53
N PHE A 527 15.68 -12.49 -11.21
CA PHE A 527 14.28 -12.62 -10.77
C PHE A 527 14.01 -13.95 -10.07
N HIS A 528 14.95 -14.90 -10.13
CA HIS A 528 14.77 -16.27 -9.66
C HIS A 528 15.05 -16.37 -8.16
N GLN A 529 14.34 -15.55 -7.38
CA GLN A 529 14.46 -15.44 -5.93
C GLN A 529 13.10 -15.78 -5.29
N PRO A 530 12.74 -17.08 -5.19
CA PRO A 530 11.46 -17.51 -4.61
C PRO A 530 11.22 -17.01 -3.18
N GLU A 531 12.28 -16.72 -2.42
CA GLU A 531 12.21 -16.03 -1.12
C GLU A 531 11.62 -14.62 -1.19
N ARG A 532 11.57 -14.00 -2.39
CA ARG A 532 11.02 -12.66 -2.63
C ARG A 532 9.65 -12.67 -3.31
N PHE A 533 9.20 -13.81 -3.81
CA PHE A 533 7.88 -13.91 -4.46
C PHE A 533 6.79 -13.58 -3.47
N TYR A 534 5.86 -12.72 -3.86
CA TYR A 534 4.81 -12.21 -2.99
C TYR A 534 3.83 -13.32 -2.62
N ARG A 535 3.60 -13.51 -1.32
CA ARG A 535 2.70 -14.54 -0.81
C ARG A 535 1.30 -13.98 -0.68
N VAL A 536 0.33 -14.69 -1.28
CA VAL A 536 -1.09 -14.38 -1.21
C VAL A 536 -1.87 -15.57 -0.65
N GLN A 537 -2.97 -15.26 0.01
CA GLN A 537 -3.95 -16.23 0.45
C GLN A 537 -4.90 -16.55 -0.71
N LEU A 538 -5.06 -17.84 -1.01
CA LEU A 538 -6.11 -18.34 -1.87
C LEU A 538 -7.40 -18.47 -1.05
N VAL A 539 -8.51 -18.00 -1.63
CA VAL A 539 -9.82 -17.99 -0.97
C VAL A 539 -10.56 -19.29 -1.17
#